data_AF-A0A8H8XMA6-F1
#
_entry.id   AF-A0A8H8XMA6-F1
#
_cell.length_a   1.000
_cell.length_b   1.000
_cell.length_c   1.000
_cell.angle_alpha   90.00
_cell.angle_beta   90.00
_cell.angle_gamma   90.00
#
_symmetry.space_group_name_H-M   'P 1'
#
loop_
_entity.id
_entity.type
_entity.pdbx_description
1 polymer ?
#
loop_
_entity_poly.entity_id
_entity_poly.type
_entity_poly.pdbx_seq_one_letter_code
_entity_poly.pdbx_strand_id
1 'polypeptide(L)'
;MLHSVPATALEEFLKSVETALLEDEARKPVKYSPHNIAPWSADQIDAENQSLLNSVSNAANVYAIFTAPKDSNEFTLQYIGKTTKKLARQRIRNHLITKNEKTGAKLWKIISHVQAGGAVKLSWVTVEPESLRNYIEEELINRHKEANWNRENA
;
A
#
# COMPACT_ATOMS: atom_id res chain seq x y z
N MET A 1 -2.23 -38.74 8.24
CA MET A 1 -0.81 -38.35 8.17
C MET A 1 -0.78 -36.99 7.47
N LEU A 2 -0.55 -35.90 8.22
CA LEU A 2 -0.42 -34.56 7.63
C LEU A 2 0.99 -34.46 7.05
N HIS A 3 1.10 -34.39 5.72
CA HIS A 3 2.37 -34.04 5.10
C HIS A 3 2.62 -32.56 5.39
N SER A 4 3.65 -32.26 6.17
CA SER A 4 4.10 -30.88 6.36
C SER A 4 4.50 -30.33 5.00
N VAL A 5 3.89 -29.22 4.58
CA VAL A 5 4.43 -28.43 3.47
C VAL A 5 5.87 -28.08 3.86
N PRO A 6 6.89 -28.44 3.07
CA PRO A 6 8.26 -28.11 3.42
C PRO A 6 8.39 -26.59 3.50
N ALA A 7 8.95 -26.09 4.60
CA ALA A 7 9.08 -24.66 4.90
C ALA A 7 9.70 -23.84 3.75
N THR A 8 10.47 -24.50 2.88
CA THR A 8 11.11 -23.93 1.70
C THR A 8 10.12 -23.41 0.65
N ALA A 9 9.01 -24.11 0.39
CA ALA A 9 8.07 -23.70 -0.65
C ALA A 9 7.28 -22.44 -0.27
N LEU A 10 6.93 -22.31 1.01
CA LEU A 10 6.24 -21.13 1.54
C LEU A 10 7.18 -19.92 1.59
N GLU A 11 8.45 -20.14 1.93
CA GLU A 11 9.49 -19.12 1.91
C GLU A 11 9.78 -18.60 0.49
N GLU A 12 9.90 -19.50 -0.49
CA GLU A 12 10.07 -19.13 -1.90
C GLU A 12 8.88 -18.33 -2.42
N PHE A 13 7.66 -18.75 -2.06
CA PHE A 13 6.45 -18.02 -2.40
C PHE A 13 6.45 -16.61 -1.79
N LEU A 14 6.74 -16.49 -0.49
CA LEU A 14 6.85 -15.22 0.19
C LEU A 14 7.89 -14.31 -0.46
N LYS A 15 9.06 -14.84 -0.80
CA LYS A 15 10.12 -14.09 -1.51
C LYS A 15 9.67 -13.61 -2.89
N SER A 16 8.91 -14.43 -3.63
CA SER A 16 8.35 -14.02 -4.92
C SER A 16 7.34 -12.87 -4.78
N VAL A 17 6.51 -12.92 -3.74
CA VAL A 17 5.55 -11.87 -3.41
C VAL A 17 6.26 -10.59 -2.97
N GLU A 18 7.27 -10.71 -2.11
CA GLU A 18 8.12 -9.60 -1.65
C GLU A 18 8.76 -8.88 -2.85
N THR A 19 9.38 -9.66 -3.74
CA THR A 19 10.03 -9.13 -4.94
C THR A 19 9.03 -8.37 -5.81
N ALA A 20 7.91 -9.01 -6.18
CA ALA A 20 6.88 -8.38 -7.01
C ALA A 20 6.24 -7.13 -6.35
N LEU A 21 6.14 -7.11 -5.02
CA LEU A 21 5.57 -5.98 -4.29
C LEU A 21 6.54 -4.79 -4.21
N LEU A 22 7.84 -5.05 -4.07
CA LEU A 22 8.85 -4.03 -3.75
C LEU A 22 9.65 -3.53 -4.95
N GLU A 23 9.61 -4.22 -6.09
CA GLU A 23 10.21 -3.77 -7.36
C GLU A 23 9.78 -2.35 -7.74
N ASP A 24 10.74 -1.54 -8.21
CA ASP A 24 10.52 -0.12 -8.53
C ASP A 24 9.52 0.06 -9.68
N GLU A 25 9.54 -0.84 -10.67
CA GLU A 25 8.69 -0.86 -11.86
C GLU A 25 7.22 -1.17 -11.53
N ALA A 26 6.98 -1.90 -10.44
CA ALA A 26 5.64 -2.20 -9.93
C ALA A 26 4.98 -0.96 -9.32
N ARG A 27 5.77 0.01 -8.83
CA ARG A 27 5.28 1.19 -8.12
C ARG A 27 4.59 2.17 -9.06
N LYS A 28 3.31 2.43 -8.83
CA LYS A 28 2.51 3.39 -9.58
C LYS A 28 2.36 4.70 -8.81
N PRO A 29 2.56 5.88 -9.44
CA PRO A 29 2.42 7.16 -8.77
C PRO A 29 0.96 7.41 -8.39
N VAL A 30 0.76 7.95 -7.18
CA VAL A 30 -0.52 8.50 -6.75
C VAL A 30 -0.46 10.00 -7.01
N LYS A 31 -1.46 10.52 -7.72
CA LYS A 31 -1.52 11.94 -8.09
C LYS A 31 -2.07 12.75 -6.93
N TYR A 32 -1.48 13.93 -6.73
CA TYR A 32 -1.90 14.93 -5.76
C TYR A 32 -1.65 16.32 -6.37
N SER A 33 -2.62 16.84 -7.11
CA SER A 33 -2.48 18.16 -7.71
C SER A 33 -2.41 19.26 -6.63
N PRO A 34 -1.53 20.29 -6.76
CA PRO A 34 -1.37 21.31 -5.72
C PRO A 34 -2.66 22.03 -5.31
N HIS A 35 -3.57 22.26 -6.27
CA HIS A 35 -4.87 22.91 -6.03
C HIS A 35 -5.89 22.01 -5.30
N ASN A 36 -5.61 20.70 -5.22
CA ASN A 36 -6.49 19.72 -4.55
C ASN A 36 -6.00 19.32 -3.16
N ILE A 37 -4.77 19.69 -2.75
CA ILE A 37 -4.21 19.32 -1.44
C ILE A 37 -4.22 20.45 -0.41
N ALA A 38 -4.44 21.69 -0.84
CA ALA A 38 -4.50 22.87 0.04
C ALA A 38 -5.58 23.85 -0.46
N PRO A 39 -6.86 23.70 -0.03
CA PRO A 39 -7.37 22.72 0.93
C PRO A 39 -7.50 21.29 0.38
N TRP A 40 -7.56 20.29 1.26
CA TRP A 40 -7.70 18.88 0.86
C TRP A 40 -9.08 18.59 0.25
N SER A 41 -9.10 18.28 -1.03
CA SER A 41 -10.30 17.98 -1.81
C SER A 41 -10.32 16.49 -2.18
N ALA A 42 -10.84 15.66 -1.28
CA ALA A 42 -10.85 14.21 -1.44
C ALA A 42 -11.54 13.76 -2.75
N ASP A 43 -12.61 14.44 -3.17
CA ASP A 43 -13.34 14.09 -4.38
C ASP A 43 -12.53 14.36 -5.66
N GLN A 44 -11.80 15.48 -5.71
CA GLN A 44 -10.94 15.80 -6.85
C GLN A 44 -9.71 14.89 -6.90
N ILE A 45 -9.12 14.57 -5.74
CA ILE A 45 -8.02 13.60 -5.63
C ILE A 45 -8.49 12.19 -6.03
N ASP A 46 -9.73 11.79 -5.69
CA ASP A 46 -10.30 10.51 -6.15
C ASP A 46 -10.44 10.50 -7.67
N ALA A 47 -10.99 11.57 -8.25
CA ALA A 47 -11.20 11.70 -9.68
C ALA A 47 -9.88 11.64 -10.47
N GLU A 48 -8.82 12.35 -10.04
CA GLU A 48 -7.52 12.33 -10.74
C GLU A 48 -6.82 10.96 -10.66
N ASN A 49 -7.13 10.17 -9.62
CA ASN A 49 -6.60 8.83 -9.40
C ASN A 49 -7.53 7.70 -9.84
N GLN A 50 -8.64 7.99 -10.52
CA GLN A 50 -9.65 7.00 -10.86
C GLN A 50 -9.08 5.78 -11.61
N SER A 51 -8.15 6.00 -12.55
CA SER A 51 -7.50 4.92 -13.30
C SER A 51 -6.69 3.98 -12.39
N LEU A 52 -5.90 4.54 -11.46
CA LEU A 52 -5.16 3.77 -10.45
C LEU A 52 -6.10 3.02 -9.50
N LEU A 53 -7.15 3.69 -9.03
CA LEU A 53 -8.15 3.10 -8.13
C LEU A 53 -8.95 1.98 -8.81
N ASN A 54 -9.15 2.06 -10.13
CA ASN A 54 -9.75 1.00 -10.91
C ASN A 54 -8.79 -0.19 -11.09
N SER A 55 -7.49 0.04 -11.31
CA SER A 55 -6.51 -1.03 -11.50
C SER A 55 -6.28 -1.88 -10.25
N VAL A 56 -6.51 -1.32 -9.05
CA VAL A 56 -6.42 -2.08 -7.79
C VAL A 56 -7.71 -2.85 -7.46
N SER A 57 -8.84 -2.48 -8.06
CA SER A 57 -10.15 -3.04 -7.75
C SER A 57 -10.20 -4.53 -8.13
N ASN A 58 -10.59 -5.39 -7.19
CA ASN A 58 -10.60 -6.85 -7.33
C ASN A 58 -9.24 -7.50 -7.69
N ALA A 59 -8.14 -6.74 -7.68
CA ALA A 59 -6.80 -7.22 -7.99
C ALA A 59 -5.92 -7.29 -6.73
N ALA A 60 -5.86 -6.19 -5.98
CA ALA A 60 -4.96 -6.10 -4.82
C ALA A 60 -5.52 -6.84 -3.60
N ASN A 61 -4.70 -7.65 -2.95
CA ASN A 61 -4.98 -8.14 -1.59
C ASN A 61 -3.78 -8.04 -0.62
N VAL A 62 -2.60 -7.70 -1.14
CA VAL A 62 -1.45 -7.15 -0.42
C VAL A 62 -0.94 -5.92 -1.19
N TYR A 63 -0.61 -4.84 -0.50
CA TYR A 63 -0.16 -3.58 -1.10
C TYR A 63 0.89 -2.88 -0.24
N ALA A 64 1.68 -2.01 -0.86
CA ALA A 64 2.73 -1.24 -0.21
C ALA A 64 2.65 0.24 -0.61
N ILE A 65 2.86 1.13 0.35
CA ILE A 65 2.90 2.59 0.16
C ILE A 65 4.34 3.04 0.32
N PHE A 66 4.80 3.84 -0.65
CA PHE A 66 6.13 4.42 -0.69
C PHE A 66 6.05 5.93 -0.75
N THR A 67 7.01 6.62 -0.15
CA THR A 67 7.10 8.07 -0.22
C THR A 67 8.51 8.54 -0.56
N ALA A 68 8.60 9.67 -1.26
CA ALA A 68 9.82 10.41 -1.49
C ALA A 68 9.64 11.85 -1.00
N PRO A 69 10.65 12.46 -0.35
CA PRO A 69 10.63 13.88 -0.02
C PRO A 69 10.48 14.76 -1.28
N LYS A 70 10.17 16.03 -1.05
CA LYS A 70 10.17 17.03 -2.13
C LYS A 70 11.52 17.04 -2.85
N ASP A 71 11.48 17.13 -4.18
CA ASP A 71 12.65 17.18 -5.06
C ASP A 71 13.56 15.93 -5.01
N SER A 72 13.05 14.81 -4.46
CA SER A 72 13.75 13.51 -4.45
C SER A 72 13.04 12.49 -5.34
N ASN A 73 13.85 11.65 -5.99
CA ASN A 73 13.37 10.48 -6.73
C ASN A 73 13.53 9.16 -5.94
N GLU A 74 14.05 9.24 -4.71
CA GLU A 74 14.28 8.07 -3.86
C GLU A 74 13.02 7.77 -3.02
N PHE A 75 12.34 6.69 -3.41
CA PHE A 75 11.13 6.23 -2.72
C PHE A 75 11.47 5.21 -1.64
N THR A 76 11.03 5.50 -0.42
CA THR A 76 11.20 4.65 0.75
C THR A 76 9.88 3.95 1.10
N LEU A 77 9.96 2.70 1.51
CA LEU A 77 8.81 1.94 1.97
C LEU A 77 8.31 2.50 3.30
N GLN A 78 7.01 2.82 3.38
CA GLN A 78 6.40 3.39 4.58
C GLN A 78 5.40 2.43 5.23
N TYR A 79 4.63 1.70 4.42
CA TYR A 79 3.54 0.86 4.89
C TYR A 79 3.34 -0.37 4.00
N ILE A 80 3.12 -1.52 4.62
CA ILE A 80 2.59 -2.73 3.97
C ILE A 80 1.21 -3.01 4.54
N GLY A 81 0.24 -3.32 3.69
CA GLY A 81 -1.12 -3.58 4.12
C GLY A 81 -1.78 -4.72 3.36
N LYS A 82 -2.79 -5.32 3.98
CA LYS A 82 -3.68 -6.29 3.36
C LYS A 82 -5.12 -5.83 3.28
N THR A 83 -5.87 -6.47 2.40
CA THR A 83 -7.32 -6.29 2.24
C THR A 83 -7.91 -7.50 1.54
N THR A 84 -9.22 -7.69 1.61
CA THR A 84 -9.86 -8.56 0.63
C THR A 84 -9.88 -7.86 -0.74
N LYS A 85 -9.80 -8.62 -1.83
CA LYS A 85 -9.86 -8.12 -3.21
C LYS A 85 -11.09 -7.26 -3.45
N LYS A 86 -12.24 -7.72 -2.95
CA LYS A 86 -13.53 -7.00 -3.02
C LYS A 86 -13.47 -5.60 -2.41
N LEU A 87 -12.66 -5.41 -1.36
CA LEU A 87 -12.54 -4.15 -0.63
C LEU A 87 -11.28 -3.36 -1.00
N ALA A 88 -10.49 -3.83 -1.95
CA ALA A 88 -9.17 -3.30 -2.26
C ALA A 88 -9.18 -1.80 -2.58
N ARG A 89 -10.02 -1.40 -3.54
CA ARG A 89 -10.19 0.00 -3.93
C ARG A 89 -10.57 0.86 -2.72
N GLN A 90 -11.56 0.42 -1.93
CA GLN A 90 -12.02 1.18 -0.77
C GLN A 90 -10.93 1.33 0.29
N ARG A 91 -10.17 0.25 0.57
CA ARG A 91 -9.10 0.28 1.58
C ARG A 91 -7.96 1.20 1.17
N ILE A 92 -7.52 1.12 -0.07
CA ILE A 92 -6.46 1.97 -0.62
C ILE A 92 -6.92 3.43 -0.63
N ARG A 93 -8.14 3.70 -1.11
CA ARG A 93 -8.77 5.03 -1.05
C ARG A 93 -8.81 5.58 0.38
N ASN A 94 -9.11 4.75 1.39
CA ASN A 94 -9.14 5.18 2.79
C ASN A 94 -7.79 5.57 3.36
N HIS A 95 -6.70 4.99 2.84
CA HIS A 95 -5.34 5.33 3.29
C HIS A 95 -4.74 6.51 2.54
N LEU A 96 -5.13 6.72 1.29
CA LEU A 96 -4.52 7.71 0.42
C LEU A 96 -5.36 8.99 0.23
N ILE A 97 -6.69 8.91 0.33
CA ILE A 97 -7.58 9.97 -0.18
C ILE A 97 -8.65 10.40 0.83
N THR A 98 -9.47 9.46 1.31
CA THR A 98 -10.67 9.79 2.11
C THR A 98 -10.60 9.19 3.51
N LYS A 99 -11.15 9.90 4.50
CA LYS A 99 -11.16 9.41 5.87
C LYS A 99 -12.15 8.25 6.00
N ASN A 100 -11.73 7.21 6.72
CA ASN A 100 -12.63 6.29 7.40
C ASN A 100 -12.49 6.55 8.91
N GLU A 101 -13.60 6.56 9.65
CA GLU A 101 -13.64 6.81 11.10
C GLU A 101 -12.66 5.94 11.91
N LYS A 102 -12.32 4.74 11.41
CA LYS A 102 -11.46 3.76 12.11
C LYS A 102 -9.99 3.72 11.64
N THR A 103 -9.61 4.34 10.51
CA THR A 103 -8.27 4.16 9.90
C THR A 103 -7.56 5.46 9.49
N GLY A 104 -7.91 6.59 10.13
CA GLY A 104 -7.45 7.92 9.73
C GLY A 104 -5.94 8.22 9.89
N ALA A 105 -5.21 7.46 10.70
CA ALA A 105 -3.79 7.74 10.99
C ALA A 105 -2.92 7.75 9.71
N LYS A 106 -3.16 6.81 8.79
CA LYS A 106 -2.34 6.67 7.57
C LYS A 106 -2.66 7.79 6.58
N LEU A 107 -3.94 8.15 6.46
CA LEU A 107 -4.36 9.29 5.64
C LEU A 107 -3.72 10.59 6.12
N TRP A 108 -3.68 10.83 7.43
CA TRP A 108 -3.07 12.05 7.95
C TRP A 108 -1.58 12.14 7.60
N LYS A 109 -0.84 11.02 7.67
CA LYS A 109 0.56 10.97 7.22
C LYS A 109 0.73 11.28 5.74
N ILE A 110 -0.17 10.77 4.90
CA ILE A 110 -0.21 11.09 3.47
C ILE A 110 -0.44 12.58 3.27
N ILE A 111 -1.48 13.15 3.89
CA ILE A 111 -1.83 14.57 3.77
C ILE A 111 -0.62 15.44 4.17
N SER A 112 -0.05 15.20 5.34
CA SER A 112 1.11 15.95 5.83
C SER A 112 2.31 15.83 4.88
N HIS A 113 2.58 14.63 4.35
CA HIS A 113 3.70 14.39 3.43
C HIS A 113 3.52 15.13 2.09
N VAL A 114 2.34 15.05 1.48
CA VAL A 114 2.11 15.67 0.16
C VAL A 114 1.96 17.19 0.25
N GLN A 115 1.41 17.70 1.36
CA GLN A 115 1.37 19.14 1.63
C GLN A 115 2.77 19.73 1.84
N ALA A 116 3.73 18.93 2.32
CA ALA A 116 5.15 19.31 2.35
C ALA A 116 5.84 19.22 0.96
N GLY A 117 5.10 18.87 -0.09
CA GLY A 117 5.61 18.73 -1.46
C GLY A 117 6.20 17.36 -1.79
N GLY A 118 6.03 16.37 -0.91
CA GLY A 118 6.51 15.01 -1.13
C GLY A 118 5.65 14.21 -2.11
N ALA A 119 6.25 13.18 -2.71
CA ALA A 119 5.59 12.27 -3.64
C ALA A 119 5.21 10.94 -2.98
N VAL A 120 4.19 10.27 -3.53
CA VAL A 120 3.71 8.96 -3.07
C VAL A 120 3.58 8.00 -4.24
N LYS A 121 3.99 6.75 -4.02
CA LYS A 121 3.73 5.63 -4.93
C LYS A 121 3.04 4.48 -4.19
N LEU A 122 2.32 3.68 -4.95
CA LEU A 122 1.60 2.49 -4.50
C LEU A 122 2.05 1.29 -5.34
N SER A 123 2.32 0.16 -4.69
CA SER A 123 2.47 -1.14 -5.35
C SER A 123 1.47 -2.13 -4.76
N TRP A 124 1.08 -3.14 -5.52
CA TRP A 124 0.17 -4.18 -5.06
C TRP A 124 0.37 -5.48 -5.80
N VAL A 125 -0.01 -6.57 -5.15
CA VAL A 125 0.00 -7.91 -5.73
C VAL A 125 -1.31 -8.63 -5.47
N THR A 126 -1.52 -9.68 -6.25
CA THR A 126 -2.55 -10.68 -6.04
C THR A 126 -1.92 -11.92 -5.44
N VAL A 127 -2.30 -12.26 -4.20
CA VAL A 127 -1.96 -13.51 -3.53
C VAL A 127 -3.13 -14.49 -3.63
N GLU A 128 -2.86 -15.72 -4.06
CA GLU A 128 -3.85 -16.80 -4.07
C GLU A 128 -3.30 -18.05 -3.35
N PRO A 129 -4.11 -18.76 -2.54
CA PRO A 129 -5.47 -18.38 -2.14
C PRO A 129 -5.49 -17.12 -1.26
N GLU A 130 -6.56 -16.32 -1.38
CA GLU A 130 -6.71 -15.04 -0.66
C GLU A 130 -6.52 -15.16 0.88
N SER A 131 -6.72 -16.34 1.46
CA SER A 131 -6.47 -16.63 2.88
C SER A 131 -5.00 -16.42 3.29
N LEU A 132 -4.04 -16.59 2.37
CA LEU A 132 -2.62 -16.42 2.65
C LEU A 132 -2.20 -14.97 2.89
N ARG A 133 -3.02 -13.98 2.50
CA ARG A 133 -2.67 -12.55 2.62
C ARG A 133 -2.32 -12.11 4.04
N ASN A 134 -2.89 -12.78 5.07
CA ASN A 134 -2.60 -12.46 6.47
C ASN A 134 -1.17 -12.85 6.82
N TYR A 135 -0.81 -14.10 6.52
CA TYR A 135 0.55 -14.62 6.74
C TYR A 135 1.59 -13.80 5.97
N ILE A 136 1.32 -13.54 4.69
CA ILE A 136 2.21 -12.74 3.84
C ILE A 136 2.40 -11.32 4.42
N GLU A 137 1.33 -10.62 4.80
CA GLU A 137 1.46 -9.27 5.39
C GLU A 137 2.31 -9.29 6.66
N GLU A 138 2.05 -10.24 7.57
CA GLU A 138 2.76 -10.34 8.84
C GLU A 138 4.26 -10.59 8.64
N GLU A 139 4.62 -11.55 7.79
CA GLU A 139 6.01 -11.85 7.47
C GLU A 139 6.72 -10.68 6.79
N LEU A 140 6.08 -10.01 5.83
CA LEU A 140 6.66 -8.84 5.16
C LEU A 140 6.85 -7.68 6.14
N ILE A 141 5.90 -7.41 7.05
CA ILE A 141 6.08 -6.43 8.13
C ILE A 141 7.23 -6.82 9.06
N ASN A 142 7.44 -8.13 9.28
CA ASN A 142 8.54 -8.62 10.10
C ASN A 142 9.91 -8.46 9.43
N ARG A 143 9.99 -8.61 8.12
CA ARG A 143 11.21 -8.38 7.33
C ARG A 143 11.53 -6.89 7.14
N HIS A 144 10.50 -6.08 6.93
CA HIS A 144 10.62 -4.66 6.60
C HIS A 144 10.31 -3.78 7.80
N LYS A 145 11.13 -3.89 8.84
CA LYS A 145 10.98 -3.14 10.08
C LYS A 145 11.13 -1.62 9.89
N GLU A 146 11.74 -1.18 8.79
CA GLU A 146 11.84 0.19 8.31
C GLU A 146 10.49 0.80 7.88
N ALA A 147 9.49 -0.02 7.52
CA ALA A 147 8.12 0.41 7.20
C ALA A 147 7.38 0.87 8.47
N ASN A 148 7.74 2.05 8.96
CA ASN A 148 7.39 2.51 10.30
C ASN A 148 5.89 2.81 10.48
N TRP A 149 5.09 2.96 9.42
CA TRP A 149 3.64 3.20 9.57
C TRP A 149 2.88 1.93 9.99
N ASN A 150 3.50 0.76 9.93
CA ASN A 150 2.94 -0.51 10.42
C ASN A 150 2.93 -0.61 11.95
N ARG A 151 3.91 -0.01 12.64
CA ARG A 151 4.12 -0.18 14.09
C ARG A 151 3.11 0.57 14.97
N GLU A 152 2.42 1.55 14.42
CA GLU A 152 1.45 2.38 15.15
C GLU A 152 0.05 1.74 15.26
N ASN A 153 -0.09 0.48 14.83
CA ASN A 153 -1.32 -0.31 14.99
C ASN A 153 -1.13 -1.48 16.00
N ALA A 154 0.03 -1.60 16.63
CA ALA A 154 0.32 -2.57 17.68
C ALA A 154 -0.12 -2.04 19.05
#